data_AF-A0A977PWB3-F1
#
_entry.id   AF-A0A977PWB3-F1
#
_cell.length_a   1.000
_cell.length_b   1.000
_cell.length_c   1.000
_cell.angle_alpha   90.00
_cell.angle_beta   90.00
_cell.angle_gamma   90.00
#
_symmetry.space_group_name_H-M   'P 1'
#
loop_
_entity.id
_entity.type
_entity.pdbx_description
1 polymer ?
#
loop_
_entity_poly.entity_id
_entity_poly.type
_entity_poly.pdbx_seq_one_letter_code
_entity_poly.pdbx_strand_id
1 'polypeptide(L)'
;MLLFEFGIAVFKKNCPHCYSEKVKIHSHYQTKSNGERKMFICQECSSCFAETYGSVIAGLETPLSEIVKVLKARMEGIGLNAAARVLALVSSS
;
A
#
# COMPACT_ATOMS: atom_id res chain seq x y z
N MET A 1 -11.89 -31.70 17.63
CA MET A 1 -10.98 -30.71 17.03
C MET A 1 -11.43 -30.44 15.59
N LEU A 2 -12.62 -29.86 15.43
CA LEU A 2 -13.22 -29.57 14.12
C LEU A 2 -14.16 -28.39 14.32
N LEU A 3 -13.65 -27.16 14.28
CA LEU A 3 -14.43 -25.93 14.06
C LEU A 3 -13.45 -24.81 13.68
N PHE A 4 -12.92 -24.81 12.46
CA PHE A 4 -12.36 -23.62 11.80
C PHE A 4 -12.56 -23.71 10.28
N GLU A 5 -13.74 -24.16 9.88
CA GLU A 5 -14.20 -24.17 8.48
C GLU A 5 -15.48 -23.34 8.44
N PHE A 6 -15.39 -22.02 8.41
CA PHE A 6 -16.43 -21.12 7.88
C PHE A 6 -15.88 -19.68 7.83
N GLY A 7 -15.46 -19.23 6.65
CA GLY A 7 -15.28 -17.80 6.39
C GLY A 7 -14.26 -17.45 5.30
N ILE A 8 -14.79 -17.09 4.12
CA ILE A 8 -14.12 -16.38 3.01
C ILE A 8 -13.45 -17.28 1.94
N ALA A 9 -14.27 -18.02 1.22
CA ALA A 9 -14.20 -18.06 -0.24
C ALA A 9 -14.86 -16.74 -0.72
N VAL A 10 -14.46 -15.94 -1.71
CA VAL A 10 -13.52 -16.01 -2.83
C VAL A 10 -13.20 -14.56 -3.24
N PHE A 11 -11.96 -14.12 -3.13
CA PHE A 11 -11.40 -13.14 -4.07
C PHE A 11 -10.10 -13.75 -4.57
N LYS A 12 -10.20 -14.66 -5.54
CA LYS A 12 -9.01 -15.24 -6.19
C LYS A 12 -8.40 -14.12 -7.04
N LYS A 13 -7.43 -13.40 -6.47
CA LYS A 13 -6.66 -12.39 -7.20
C LYS A 13 -5.54 -13.06 -7.97
N ASN A 14 -5.53 -12.87 -9.28
CA ASN A 14 -4.38 -13.22 -10.11
C ASN A 14 -3.23 -12.28 -9.76
N CYS A 15 -2.00 -12.76 -9.96
CA CYS A 15 -0.83 -11.94 -9.77
C CYS A 15 -0.90 -10.72 -10.70
N PRO A 16 -0.77 -9.49 -10.19
CA PRO A 16 -0.81 -8.30 -11.04
C PRO A 16 0.42 -8.14 -11.95
N HIS A 17 1.49 -8.90 -11.70
CA HIS A 17 2.75 -8.78 -12.44
C HIS A 17 2.87 -9.81 -13.57
N CYS A 18 2.40 -11.04 -13.38
CA CYS A 18 2.50 -12.11 -14.37
C CYS A 18 1.15 -12.76 -14.72
N TYR A 19 0.04 -12.27 -14.16
CA TYR A 19 -1.33 -12.77 -14.38
C TYR A 19 -1.59 -14.21 -13.96
N SER A 20 -0.61 -14.86 -13.31
CA SER A 20 -0.73 -16.21 -12.78
C SER A 20 -1.81 -16.31 -11.71
N GLU A 21 -2.56 -17.42 -11.72
CA GLU A 21 -3.53 -17.76 -10.68
C GLU A 21 -2.88 -18.40 -9.44
N LYS A 22 -1.59 -18.76 -9.52
CA LYS A 22 -0.86 -19.44 -8.44
C LYS A 22 -0.45 -18.45 -7.36
N VAL A 23 -1.42 -17.99 -6.58
CA VAL A 23 -1.24 -16.99 -5.52
C VAL A 23 -1.62 -17.60 -4.17
N LYS A 24 -0.80 -17.35 -3.14
CA LYS A 24 -1.05 -17.78 -1.75
C LYS A 24 -1.00 -16.60 -0.79
N ILE A 25 -1.65 -16.73 0.36
CA ILE A 25 -1.48 -15.79 1.47
C ILE A 25 -0.07 -15.98 2.04
N HIS A 26 0.70 -14.90 2.11
CA HIS A 26 2.04 -14.87 2.68
C HIS A 26 2.02 -14.48 4.15
N SER A 27 1.25 -13.45 4.50
CA SER A 27 1.17 -12.92 5.85
C SER A 27 -0.12 -12.12 6.08
N HIS A 28 -0.41 -11.85 7.35
CA HIS A 28 -1.50 -10.99 7.79
C HIS A 28 -0.90 -9.76 8.49
N TYR A 29 -1.54 -8.61 8.36
CA TYR A 29 -1.14 -7.39 9.06
C TYR A 29 -2.37 -6.62 9.56
N GLN A 30 -2.23 -5.98 10.73
CA GLN A 30 -3.28 -5.17 11.33
C GLN A 30 -3.17 -3.73 10.85
N THR A 31 -4.27 -3.19 10.33
CA THR A 31 -4.37 -1.76 10.04
C THR A 31 -4.88 -1.01 11.27
N LYS A 32 -4.53 0.28 11.39
CA LYS A 32 -4.96 1.10 12.53
C LYS A 32 -6.48 1.27 12.64
N SER A 33 -7.19 1.25 11.51
CA SER A 33 -8.59 1.69 11.44
C SER A 33 -9.52 0.69 10.76
N ASN A 34 -8.97 -0.28 10.01
CA ASN A 34 -9.74 -1.04 9.04
C ASN A 34 -9.56 -2.56 9.18
N GLY A 35 -9.13 -3.01 10.36
CA GLY A 35 -8.94 -4.41 10.73
C GLY A 35 -7.74 -5.09 10.10
N GLU A 36 -7.76 -6.42 10.15
CA GLU A 36 -6.74 -7.29 9.56
C GLU A 36 -6.81 -7.29 8.03
N ARG A 37 -5.64 -7.35 7.40
CA ARG A 37 -5.47 -7.44 5.95
C ARG A 37 -4.45 -8.51 5.59
N LYS A 38 -4.53 -9.02 4.36
CA LYS A 38 -3.67 -10.08 3.84
C LYS A 38 -2.64 -9.55 2.86
N MET A 39 -1.43 -10.10 2.95
CA MET A 39 -0.41 -10.01 1.90
C MET A 39 -0.40 -11.30 1.10
N PHE A 40 -0.32 -11.18 -0.22
CA PHE A 40 -0.28 -12.31 -1.14
C PHE A 40 1.11 -12.46 -1.74
N ILE A 41 1.50 -13.69 -2.06
CA ILE A 41 2.72 -14.02 -2.80
C ILE A 41 2.38 -14.89 -4.01
N CYS A 42 2.88 -14.50 -5.18
CA CYS A 42 2.80 -15.32 -6.38
C CYS A 42 3.83 -16.45 -6.31
N GLN A 43 3.42 -17.68 -6.63
CA GLN A 43 4.29 -18.85 -6.65
C GLN A 43 5.06 -19.00 -7.99
N GLU A 44 4.76 -18.18 -9.01
CA GLU A 44 5.47 -18.22 -10.29
C GLU A 44 6.53 -17.13 -10.41
N CYS A 45 6.18 -15.87 -10.13
CA CYS A 45 7.13 -14.75 -10.23
C CYS A 45 7.67 -14.29 -8.87
N SER A 46 7.27 -14.94 -7.77
CA SER A 46 7.69 -14.60 -6.40
C SER A 46 7.36 -13.17 -5.93
N SER A 47 6.53 -12.43 -6.69
CA SER A 47 6.14 -11.07 -6.30
C SER A 47 5.11 -11.09 -5.18
N CYS A 48 5.30 -10.20 -4.21
CA CYS A 48 4.36 -9.96 -3.12
C CYS A 48 3.47 -8.76 -3.43
N PHE A 49 2.18 -8.85 -3.14
CA PHE A 49 1.24 -7.75 -3.33
C PHE A 49 0.15 -7.74 -2.25
N ALA A 50 -0.31 -6.54 -1.89
CA ALA A 50 -1.32 -6.36 -0.85
C ALA A 50 -2.72 -6.70 -1.36
N GLU A 51 -3.63 -7.03 -0.43
CA GLU A 51 -5.06 -7.19 -0.71
C GLU A 51 -5.67 -5.98 -1.42
N THR A 52 -5.21 -4.77 -1.12
CA THR A 52 -5.69 -3.52 -1.72
C THR A 52 -5.02 -3.18 -3.05
N TYR A 53 -4.10 -4.01 -3.55
CA TYR A 53 -3.42 -3.76 -4.82
C TYR A 53 -4.42 -3.56 -5.96
N GLY A 54 -4.19 -2.51 -6.76
CA GLY A 54 -5.04 -2.14 -7.90
C GLY A 54 -6.38 -1.48 -7.51
N SER A 55 -6.62 -1.21 -6.22
CA SER A 55 -7.76 -0.38 -5.82
C SER A 55 -7.48 1.10 -6.11
N VAL A 56 -8.54 1.90 -6.24
CA VAL A 56 -8.45 3.36 -6.41
C VAL A 56 -7.59 3.99 -5.31
N ILE A 57 -7.66 3.45 -4.08
CA ILE A 57 -6.91 3.96 -2.92
C ILE A 57 -5.42 3.58 -2.98
N ALA A 58 -5.05 2.49 -3.65
CA ALA A 58 -3.63 2.10 -3.78
C ALA A 58 -2.79 3.13 -4.55
N GLY A 59 -3.42 3.96 -5.38
CA GLY A 59 -2.75 5.07 -6.08
C GLY A 59 -2.71 6.39 -5.30
N LEU A 60 -3.28 6.45 -4.08
CA LEU A 60 -3.28 7.66 -3.25
C LEU A 60 -1.99 7.83 -2.43
N GLU A 61 -0.91 7.16 -2.84
CA GLU A 61 0.42 7.39 -2.25
C GLU A 61 0.88 8.81 -2.56
N THR A 62 1.50 9.47 -1.57
CA THR A 62 2.13 10.77 -1.81
C THR A 62 3.21 10.60 -2.90
N PRO A 63 3.11 11.33 -4.04
CA PRO A 63 4.07 11.19 -5.12
C PRO A 63 5.50 11.41 -4.63
N LEU A 64 6.45 10.61 -5.14
CA LEU A 64 7.86 10.69 -4.72
C LEU A 64 8.43 12.11 -4.90
N SER A 65 8.00 12.83 -5.94
CA SER A 65 8.37 14.23 -6.18
C SER A 65 8.03 15.14 -4.99
N GLU A 66 6.86 14.97 -4.38
CA GLU A 66 6.42 15.77 -3.23
C GLU A 66 7.21 15.41 -1.97
N ILE A 67 7.50 14.13 -1.77
CA ILE A 67 8.36 13.68 -0.65
C ILE A 67 9.75 14.31 -0.78
N VAL A 68 10.34 14.30 -1.98
CA VAL A 68 11.65 14.91 -2.25
C VAL A 68 11.65 16.42 -1.98
N LYS A 69 10.58 17.14 -2.35
CA LYS A 69 10.47 18.59 -2.05
C LYS A 69 10.51 18.87 -0.55
N VAL A 70 9.76 18.11 0.25
CA VAL A 70 9.75 18.25 1.72
C VAL A 70 11.13 17.97 2.30
N LEU A 71 11.80 16.92 1.83
CA LEU A 71 13.14 16.56 2.29
C LEU A 71 14.18 17.65 1.94
N LYS A 72 14.12 18.21 0.73
CA LYS A 72 15.01 19.32 0.33
C LYS A 72 14.80 20.57 1.19
N ALA A 73 13.55 21.00 1.34
CA ALA A 73 13.21 22.12 2.21
C ALA A 73 13.75 21.92 3.63
N ARG A 74 13.64 20.69 4.16
CA ARG A 74 14.18 20.35 5.48
C ARG A 74 15.71 20.43 5.53
N MET A 75 16.41 19.95 4.50
CA MET A 75 17.87 20.04 4.39
C MET A 75 18.37 21.49 4.27
N GLU A 76 17.55 22.37 3.68
CA GLU A 76 17.80 23.82 3.61
C GLU A 76 17.48 24.55 4.93
N GLY A 77 17.12 23.81 5.99
CA GLY A 77 16.89 24.36 7.33
C GLY A 77 15.43 24.70 7.64
N ILE A 78 14.49 24.40 6.74
CA ILE A 78 13.07 24.70 6.96
C ILE A 78 12.48 23.71 7.97
N GLY A 79 11.77 24.23 8.97
CA GLY A 79 10.97 23.44 9.92
C GLY A 79 9.88 22.63 9.21
N LEU A 80 9.59 21.39 9.62
CA LEU A 80 8.53 20.58 8.99
C LEU A 80 7.18 21.29 8.94
N ASN A 81 6.80 21.98 10.02
CA ASN A 81 5.56 22.78 10.07
C ASN A 81 5.60 23.98 9.12
N ALA A 82 6.77 24.57 8.89
CA ALA A 82 6.93 25.66 7.93
C ALA A 82 6.90 25.13 6.49
N ALA A 83 7.59 24.02 6.21
CA ALA A 83 7.58 23.34 4.92
C ALA A 83 6.16 22.90 4.53
N ALA A 84 5.37 22.39 5.48
CA ALA A 84 3.96 22.03 5.25
C ALA A 84 3.14 23.23 4.78
N ARG A 85 3.30 24.41 5.40
CA ARG A 85 2.60 25.64 4.98
C ARG A 85 3.04 26.11 3.59
N VAL A 86 4.35 26.06 3.30
CA VAL A 86 4.91 26.51 2.02
C VAL A 86 4.49 25.59 0.88
N LEU A 87 4.57 24.27 1.09
CA LEU A 87 4.32 23.28 0.03
C LEU A 87 2.82 22.99 -0.18
N ALA A 88 1.97 23.15 0.84
CA ALA A 88 0.51 23.04 0.67
C ALA A 88 -0.05 24.05 -0.35
N LEU A 89 0.60 25.20 -0.51
CA LEU A 89 0.24 26.20 -1.53
C LEU A 89 0.65 25.77 -2.94
N VAL A 90 1.71 24.97 -3.08
CA VAL A 90 2.29 24.53 -4.37
C VAL A 90 1.55 23.32 -4.96
N SER A 91 0.92 22.48 -4.12
CA SER A 91 0.16 21.32 -4.58
C SER A 91 -1.26 21.64 -5.10
N SER A 92 -1.68 22.92 -5.00
CA SER A 92 -3.06 23.38 -5.25
C SER A 92 -3.22 24.25 -6.50
N SER A 93 -2.14 24.44 -7.26
CA SER A 93 -2.01 25.39 -8.38
C SER A 93 -1.59 24.70 -9.67
#